data_AF-A0A6N7R3C2-F1
#
_entry.id   AF-A0A6N7R3C2-F1
#
_cell.length_a   1.000
_cell.length_b   1.000
_cell.length_c   1.000
_cell.angle_alpha   90.00
_cell.angle_beta   90.00
_cell.angle_gamma   90.00
#
_symmetry.space_group_name_H-M   'P 1'
#
loop_
_entity.id
_entity.type
_entity.pdbx_description
1 polymer ?
#
loop_
_entity_poly.entity_id
_entity_poly.type
_entity_poly.pdbx_seq_one_letter_code
_entity_poly.pdbx_strand_id
1 'polypeptide(L)'
;MNQNGLITKLYTVMEWITRIAYVNVLWILFSVFGLLLFGVAPATASMFTITRQWLKGNIDISVFKTFWRSYKTHFVQANLLLWPIAVLAYLLYINYQYLFLVPPSIYYLMLFIFATLSLIFLILLFYIFPVLVHFDHKTFDYYKIALLTGVSNPFLTITMFVTTLLIGLLTERIPGILPFFPMCLSSLIIMHLALLAFKKLQKKSINRPIRKAQSAR
;
A
#
# COMPACT_ATOMS: atom_id res chain seq x y z
N MET A 1 -6.27 -40.26 13.70
CA MET A 1 -6.37 -38.83 13.35
C MET A 1 -5.24 -38.08 14.04
N ASN A 2 -4.32 -37.47 13.28
CA ASN A 2 -3.10 -36.84 13.81
C ASN A 2 -3.43 -35.62 14.70
N GLN A 3 -3.58 -35.82 16.01
CA GLN A 3 -3.70 -34.74 16.99
C GLN A 3 -2.52 -33.78 16.90
N ASN A 4 -1.32 -34.31 16.62
CA ASN A 4 -0.10 -33.51 16.39
C ASN A 4 -0.24 -32.55 15.21
N GLY A 5 -0.96 -32.92 14.15
CA GLY A 5 -1.14 -32.07 12.97
C GLY A 5 -2.10 -30.91 13.19
N LEU A 6 -3.17 -31.11 13.98
CA LEU A 6 -4.09 -30.05 14.37
C LEU A 6 -3.41 -29.04 15.30
N ILE A 7 -2.68 -29.55 16.29
CA ILE A 7 -1.92 -28.73 17.24
C ILE A 7 -0.91 -27.85 16.51
N THR A 8 -0.12 -28.41 15.57
CA THR A 8 0.83 -27.62 14.77
C THR A 8 0.14 -26.53 13.95
N LYS A 9 -0.99 -26.84 13.31
CA LYS A 9 -1.76 -25.83 12.55
C LYS A 9 -2.25 -24.70 13.45
N LEU A 10 -2.77 -25.02 14.63
CA LEU A 10 -3.21 -24.03 15.61
C LEU A 10 -2.04 -23.14 16.06
N TYR A 11 -0.89 -23.73 16.38
CA TYR A 11 0.31 -22.97 16.72
C TYR A 11 0.71 -22.01 15.60
N THR A 12 0.72 -22.46 14.34
CA THR A 12 1.05 -21.59 13.20
C THR A 12 0.06 -20.43 13.06
N VAL A 13 -1.24 -20.67 13.23
CA VAL A 13 -2.25 -19.59 13.16
C VAL A 13 -2.05 -18.59 14.30
N MET A 14 -1.86 -19.05 15.53
CA MET A 14 -1.62 -18.18 16.69
C MET A 14 -0.33 -17.36 16.55
N GLU A 15 0.70 -17.97 15.98
CA GLU A 15 1.95 -17.30 15.68
C GLU A 15 1.76 -16.16 14.65
N TRP A 16 1.00 -16.40 13.58
CA TRP A 16 0.66 -15.36 12.61
C TRP A 16 -0.18 -14.23 13.21
N ILE A 17 -1.17 -14.56 14.04
CA ILE A 17 -1.97 -13.56 14.76
C ILE A 17 -1.05 -12.67 15.60
N THR A 18 -0.12 -13.27 16.33
CA THR A 18 0.84 -12.54 17.19
C THR A 18 1.78 -11.67 16.37
N ARG A 19 2.30 -12.17 15.24
CA ARG A 19 3.19 -11.41 14.34
C ARG A 19 2.50 -10.19 13.74
N ILE A 20 1.27 -10.36 13.27
CA ILE A 20 0.45 -9.28 12.70
C ILE A 20 0.17 -8.23 13.78
N ALA A 21 -0.27 -8.66 14.96
CA ALA A 21 -0.51 -7.77 16.10
C ALA A 21 0.73 -6.99 16.49
N TYR A 22 1.88 -7.67 16.55
CA TYR A 22 3.16 -7.08 16.93
C TYR A 22 3.61 -5.99 15.93
N VAL A 23 3.49 -6.24 14.62
CA VAL A 23 3.82 -5.22 13.60
C VAL A 23 2.87 -4.03 13.67
N ASN A 24 1.59 -4.25 13.94
CA ASN A 24 0.61 -3.17 14.06
C ASN A 24 0.90 -2.29 15.28
N VAL A 25 1.27 -2.90 16.42
CA VAL A 25 1.70 -2.17 17.62
C VAL A 25 2.96 -1.34 17.32
N LEU A 26 3.95 -1.93 16.63
CA LEU A 26 5.13 -1.17 16.19
C LEU A 26 4.74 0.00 15.28
N TRP A 27 3.84 -0.20 14.33
CA TRP A 27 3.35 0.86 13.46
C TRP A 27 2.75 2.03 14.26
N ILE A 28 1.93 1.76 15.28
CA ILE A 28 1.37 2.79 16.16
C ILE A 28 2.47 3.51 16.94
N LEU A 29 3.33 2.77 17.64
CA LEU A 29 4.39 3.32 18.49
C LEU A 29 5.31 4.25 17.69
N PHE A 30 5.70 3.82 16.49
CA PHE A 30 6.60 4.56 15.62
C PHE A 30 5.96 5.74 14.91
N SER A 31 4.66 5.64 14.65
CA SER A 31 3.87 6.78 14.17
C SER A 31 3.84 7.88 15.23
N VAL A 32 3.55 7.53 16.48
CA VAL A 32 3.54 8.48 17.61
C VAL A 32 4.94 9.05 17.86
N PHE A 33 5.98 8.21 17.88
CA PHE A 33 7.36 8.64 18.10
C PHE A 33 7.85 9.66 17.05
N GLY A 34 7.43 9.53 15.80
CA GLY A 34 7.76 10.47 14.72
C GLY A 34 6.88 11.72 14.65
N LEU A 35 6.32 12.19 15.76
CA LEU A 35 5.39 13.34 15.83
C LEU A 35 4.11 13.16 15.01
N LEU A 36 3.62 11.92 14.83
CA LEU A 36 2.49 11.52 13.97
C LEU A 36 2.69 11.87 12.50
N LEU A 37 2.75 13.16 12.16
CA LEU A 37 2.81 13.67 10.79
C LEU A 37 4.04 13.17 10.03
N PHE A 38 5.21 13.14 10.66
CA PHE A 38 6.45 12.63 10.05
C PHE A 38 6.72 11.16 10.38
N GLY A 39 5.97 10.56 11.30
CA GLY A 39 6.16 9.19 11.74
C GLY A 39 5.34 8.18 10.95
N VAL A 40 4.13 8.55 10.53
CA VAL A 40 3.19 7.65 9.86
C VAL A 40 3.74 7.13 8.52
N ALA A 41 4.35 7.99 7.71
CA ALA A 41 4.90 7.57 6.42
C ALA A 41 6.03 6.52 6.55
N PRO A 42 7.10 6.75 7.33
CA PRO A 42 8.14 5.76 7.52
C PRO A 42 7.68 4.53 8.32
N ALA A 43 6.73 4.67 9.25
CA ALA A 43 6.12 3.50 9.91
C ALA A 43 5.38 2.62 8.89
N THR A 44 4.63 3.23 7.97
CA THR A 44 3.92 2.51 6.90
C THR A 44 4.90 1.85 5.93
N ALA A 45 5.96 2.54 5.51
CA ALA A 45 7.03 1.95 4.70
C ALA A 45 7.71 0.76 5.41
N SER A 46 7.93 0.85 6.71
CA SER A 46 8.53 -0.23 7.52
C SER A 46 7.61 -1.45 7.60
N MET A 47 6.31 -1.22 7.80
CA MET A 47 5.30 -2.27 7.76
C MET A 47 5.26 -2.96 6.39
N PHE A 48 5.24 -2.19 5.29
CA PHE A 48 5.32 -2.75 3.95
C PHE A 48 6.63 -3.51 3.67
N THR A 49 7.74 -3.10 4.29
CA THR A 49 9.01 -3.84 4.20
C THR A 49 8.89 -5.23 4.83
N ILE A 50 8.25 -5.33 5.99
CA ILE A 50 8.06 -6.59 6.72
C ILE A 50 7.08 -7.50 6.00
N THR A 51 5.92 -6.97 5.59
CA THR A 51 4.93 -7.75 4.84
C THR A 51 5.50 -8.26 3.51
N ARG A 52 6.33 -7.45 2.83
CA ARG A 52 7.08 -7.89 1.64
C ARG A 52 8.04 -9.05 1.94
N GLN A 53 8.77 -9.01 3.05
CA GLN A 53 9.69 -10.09 3.42
C GLN A 53 8.94 -11.39 3.73
N TRP A 54 7.87 -11.30 4.51
CA TRP A 54 7.00 -12.43 4.80
C TRP A 54 6.41 -13.06 3.54
N LEU A 55 5.91 -12.25 2.60
CA LEU A 55 5.38 -12.72 1.32
C LEU A 55 6.45 -13.32 0.39
N LYS A 56 7.73 -13.00 0.61
CA LYS A 56 8.87 -13.62 -0.08
C LYS A 56 9.34 -14.92 0.59
N GLY A 57 8.68 -15.36 1.66
CA GLY A 57 9.04 -16.57 2.41
C GLY A 57 10.04 -16.33 3.56
N ASN A 58 10.49 -15.10 3.78
CA ASN A 58 11.40 -14.76 4.86
C ASN A 58 10.62 -14.52 6.16
N ILE A 59 10.13 -15.61 6.75
CA ILE A 59 9.25 -15.59 7.92
C ILE A 59 10.06 -15.38 9.21
N ASP A 60 11.28 -15.89 9.33
CA ASP A 60 12.08 -15.87 10.58
C ASP A 60 12.89 -14.58 10.82
N ILE A 61 12.49 -13.48 10.17
CA ILE A 61 13.17 -12.20 10.33
C ILE A 61 12.94 -11.63 11.74
N SER A 62 13.96 -10.99 12.30
CA SER A 62 13.80 -10.17 13.51
C SER A 62 12.93 -8.95 13.17
N VAL A 63 11.65 -9.03 13.50
CA VAL A 63 10.61 -8.04 13.14
C VAL A 63 11.01 -6.64 13.63
N PHE A 64 11.37 -6.49 14.90
CA PHE A 64 11.77 -5.19 15.48
C PHE A 64 13.01 -4.60 14.80
N LYS A 65 14.08 -5.40 14.66
CA LYS A 65 15.34 -4.93 14.06
C LYS A 65 15.13 -4.51 12.61
N THR A 66 14.32 -5.27 11.87
CA THR A 66 13.96 -4.96 10.49
C THR A 66 13.10 -3.71 10.39
N PHE A 67 12.11 -3.56 11.29
CA PHE A 67 11.27 -2.37 11.38
C PHE A 67 12.12 -1.12 11.66
N TRP A 68 12.94 -1.14 12.71
CA TRP A 68 13.79 -0.01 13.10
C TRP A 68 14.76 0.41 12.01
N ARG A 69 15.39 -0.58 11.35
CA ARG A 69 16.29 -0.32 10.23
C ARG A 69 15.56 0.33 9.07
N SER A 70 14.43 -0.25 8.65
CA SER A 70 13.62 0.27 7.54
C SER A 70 13.09 1.68 7.83
N TYR A 71 12.63 1.93 9.06
CA TYR A 71 12.10 3.21 9.50
C TYR A 71 13.13 4.33 9.30
N LYS A 72 14.37 4.11 9.73
CA LYS A 72 15.46 5.08 9.56
C LYS A 72 15.87 5.23 8.10
N THR A 73 15.97 4.13 7.35
CA THR A 73 16.35 4.15 5.94
C THR A 73 15.35 4.95 5.09
N HIS A 74 14.06 4.76 5.31
CA HIS A 74 13.01 5.41 4.51
C HIS A 74 12.45 6.69 5.13
N PHE A 75 12.99 7.18 6.26
CA PHE A 75 12.45 8.34 6.97
C PHE A 75 12.25 9.57 6.08
N VAL A 76 13.29 9.97 5.36
CA VAL A 76 13.25 11.17 4.50
C VAL A 76 12.44 10.89 3.24
N GLN A 77 12.69 9.77 2.58
CA GLN A 77 12.05 9.45 1.30
C GLN A 77 10.55 9.23 1.45
N ALA A 78 10.09 8.50 2.46
CA ALA A 78 8.67 8.25 2.70
C ALA A 78 7.91 9.55 3.00
N ASN A 79 8.49 10.43 3.82
CA ASN A 79 7.88 11.73 4.13
C ASN A 79 7.85 12.66 2.91
N LEU A 80 8.94 12.71 2.14
CA LEU A 80 8.98 13.50 0.91
C LEU A 80 7.92 13.02 -0.10
N LEU A 81 7.69 11.71 -0.18
CA LEU A 81 6.67 11.15 -1.07
C LEU A 81 5.24 11.48 -0.63
N LEU A 82 5.00 11.74 0.66
CA LEU A 82 3.68 12.03 1.18
C LEU A 82 3.22 13.46 0.86
N TRP A 83 4.13 14.43 0.73
CA TRP A 83 3.77 15.84 0.49
C TRP A 83 2.95 16.06 -0.80
N PRO A 84 3.37 15.58 -1.99
CA PRO A 84 2.54 15.70 -3.19
C PRO A 84 1.20 14.98 -3.09
N ILE A 85 1.15 13.86 -2.36
CA ILE A 85 -0.10 13.11 -2.13
C ILE A 85 -1.04 13.92 -1.22
N ALA A 86 -0.50 14.58 -0.19
CA ALA A 86 -1.25 15.46 0.70
C ALA A 86 -1.78 16.70 -0.04
N VAL A 87 -0.98 17.31 -0.93
CA VAL A 87 -1.43 18.40 -1.81
C VAL A 87 -2.57 17.93 -2.72
N LEU A 88 -2.43 16.75 -3.34
CA LEU A 88 -3.49 16.17 -4.17
C LEU A 88 -4.77 15.89 -3.37
N ALA A 89 -4.65 15.40 -2.14
CA ALA A 89 -5.79 15.19 -1.23
C ALA A 89 -6.47 16.52 -0.88
N TYR A 90 -5.70 17.56 -0.60
CA TYR A 90 -6.22 18.90 -0.31
C TYR A 90 -6.95 19.50 -1.52
N LEU A 91 -6.39 19.36 -2.72
CA LEU A 91 -7.06 19.76 -3.96
C LEU A 91 -8.37 19.01 -4.16
N LEU A 92 -8.41 17.71 -3.92
CA LEU A 92 -9.64 16.91 -3.99
C LEU A 92 -10.68 17.38 -2.98
N TYR A 93 -10.27 17.68 -1.75
CA TYR A 93 -11.16 18.23 -0.73
C TYR A 93 -11.80 19.55 -1.19
N ILE A 94 -11.00 20.48 -1.72
CA ILE A 94 -11.52 21.74 -2.29
C ILE A 94 -12.47 21.43 -3.46
N ASN A 95 -12.06 20.62 -4.43
CA ASN A 95 -12.89 20.30 -5.61
C ASN A 95 -14.26 19.71 -5.19
N TYR A 96 -14.27 18.84 -4.19
CA TYR A 96 -15.50 18.28 -3.64
C TYR A 96 -16.43 19.35 -3.05
N GLN A 97 -15.90 20.29 -2.26
CA GLN A 97 -16.69 21.38 -1.69
C GLN A 97 -17.31 22.27 -2.77
N TYR A 98 -16.52 22.59 -3.81
CA TYR A 98 -16.99 23.44 -4.91
C TYR A 98 -17.94 22.74 -5.89
N LEU A 99 -18.01 21.40 -5.89
CA LEU A 99 -18.86 20.63 -6.80
C LEU A 99 -20.35 20.99 -6.67
N PHE A 100 -20.79 21.41 -5.48
CA PHE A 100 -22.17 21.79 -5.19
C PHE A 100 -22.46 23.29 -5.41
N LEU A 101 -21.43 24.10 -5.67
CA LEU A 101 -21.51 25.55 -5.83
C LEU A 101 -21.44 26.00 -7.30
N VAL A 102 -21.11 25.08 -8.22
CA VAL A 102 -20.91 25.41 -9.64
C VAL A 102 -22.22 25.46 -10.42
N PRO A 103 -22.34 26.36 -11.41
CA PRO A 103 -23.49 26.39 -12.31
C PRO A 103 -23.69 25.06 -13.06
N PRO A 104 -24.94 24.71 -13.45
CA PRO A 104 -25.23 23.46 -14.17
C PRO A 104 -24.42 23.26 -15.46
N SER A 105 -24.04 24.34 -16.13
CA SER A 105 -23.25 24.30 -17.37
C SER A 105 -21.83 23.74 -17.20
N ILE A 106 -21.24 23.84 -16.00
CA ILE A 106 -19.86 23.41 -15.72
C ILE A 106 -19.82 22.18 -14.79
N TYR A 107 -20.96 21.82 -14.19
CA TYR A 107 -21.07 20.72 -13.22
C TYR A 107 -20.45 19.40 -13.72
N TYR A 108 -20.83 18.93 -14.91
CA TYR A 108 -20.32 17.66 -15.44
C TYR A 108 -18.81 17.69 -15.75
N LEU A 109 -18.29 18.85 -16.16
CA LEU A 109 -16.84 19.03 -16.36
C LEU A 109 -16.09 18.93 -15.02
N MET A 110 -16.59 19.60 -13.98
CA MET A 110 -16.01 19.53 -12.63
C MET A 110 -16.10 18.12 -12.04
N LEU A 111 -17.22 17.43 -12.23
CA LEU A 111 -17.38 16.04 -11.82
C LEU A 111 -16.35 15.11 -12.49
N PHE A 112 -16.13 15.29 -13.79
CA PHE A 112 -15.13 14.52 -14.54
C PHE A 112 -13.69 14.77 -14.05
N ILE A 113 -13.32 16.03 -13.79
CA ILE A 113 -12.02 16.40 -13.23
C ILE A 113 -11.85 15.77 -11.84
N PHE A 114 -12.86 15.91 -10.97
CA PHE A 114 -12.86 15.34 -9.62
C PHE A 114 -12.71 13.81 -9.65
N ALA A 115 -13.47 13.12 -10.51
CA ALA A 115 -13.40 11.66 -10.64
C ALA A 115 -12.01 11.20 -11.13
N THR A 116 -11.42 11.91 -12.09
CA THR A 116 -10.09 11.60 -12.62
C THR A 116 -9.00 11.79 -11.56
N LEU A 117 -9.01 12.92 -10.85
CA LEU A 117 -8.06 13.19 -9.76
C LEU A 117 -8.22 12.19 -8.61
N SER A 118 -9.45 11.79 -8.30
CA SER A 118 -9.75 10.80 -7.25
C SER A 118 -9.17 9.43 -7.61
N LEU A 119 -9.28 9.03 -8.87
CA LEU A 119 -8.70 7.78 -9.37
C LEU A 119 -7.17 7.80 -9.30
N ILE A 120 -6.55 8.91 -9.72
CA ILE A 120 -5.09 9.10 -9.61
C ILE A 120 -4.65 9.02 -8.15
N PHE A 121 -5.34 9.73 -7.25
CA PHE A 121 -5.08 9.71 -5.81
C PHE A 121 -5.19 8.31 -5.21
N LEU A 122 -6.26 7.57 -5.55
CA LEU A 122 -6.49 6.21 -5.06
C LEU A 122 -5.39 5.25 -5.51
N ILE A 123 -4.93 5.35 -6.76
CA ILE A 123 -3.80 4.56 -7.25
C ILE A 123 -2.53 4.89 -6.47
N LEU A 124 -2.23 6.17 -6.28
CA LEU A 124 -1.04 6.59 -5.54
C LEU A 124 -1.10 6.09 -4.09
N LEU A 125 -2.25 6.21 -3.43
CA LEU A 125 -2.44 5.78 -2.04
C LEU A 125 -2.08 4.30 -1.86
N PHE A 126 -2.53 3.42 -2.76
CA PHE A 126 -2.28 1.98 -2.64
C PHE A 126 -0.89 1.55 -3.11
N TYR A 127 -0.33 2.17 -4.16
CA TYR A 127 0.90 1.67 -4.78
C TYR A 127 2.17 2.39 -4.33
N ILE A 128 2.10 3.60 -3.75
CA ILE A 128 3.31 4.37 -3.44
C ILE A 128 4.25 3.62 -2.47
N PHE A 129 3.71 3.08 -1.37
CA PHE A 129 4.51 2.38 -0.37
C PHE A 129 5.00 1.01 -0.85
N PRO A 130 4.19 0.16 -1.51
CA PRO A 130 4.69 -1.05 -2.13
C PRO A 130 5.81 -0.81 -3.14
N VAL A 131 5.71 0.24 -3.96
CA VAL A 131 6.77 0.58 -4.92
C VAL A 131 8.02 1.07 -4.18
N LEU A 132 7.87 1.95 -3.18
CA LEU A 132 8.97 2.48 -2.38
C LEU A 132 9.85 1.37 -1.78
N VAL A 133 9.24 0.35 -1.19
CA VAL A 133 10.00 -0.74 -0.52
C VAL A 133 10.44 -1.85 -1.48
N HIS A 134 9.92 -1.86 -2.70
CA HIS A 134 10.24 -2.89 -3.69
C HIS A 134 11.36 -2.46 -4.64
N PHE A 135 11.41 -1.18 -4.99
CA PHE A 135 12.33 -0.63 -5.98
C PHE A 135 13.25 0.45 -5.40
N ASP A 136 14.51 0.45 -5.82
CA ASP A 136 15.50 1.46 -5.47
C ASP A 136 15.61 2.49 -6.61
N HIS A 137 14.84 3.58 -6.54
CA HIS A 137 14.77 4.60 -7.58
C HIS A 137 14.85 6.03 -7.01
N LYS A 138 14.98 7.03 -7.90
CA LYS A 138 14.90 8.44 -7.53
C LYS A 138 13.45 8.81 -7.19
N THR A 139 13.27 9.84 -6.35
CA THR A 139 11.98 10.22 -5.73
C THR A 139 10.82 10.37 -6.72
N PHE A 140 11.04 10.99 -7.88
CA PHE A 140 9.97 11.18 -8.88
C PHE A 140 9.58 9.90 -9.65
N ASP A 141 10.48 8.92 -9.76
CA ASP A 141 10.20 7.70 -10.51
C ASP A 141 9.21 6.79 -9.76
N TYR A 142 9.13 6.92 -8.43
CA TYR A 142 8.13 6.21 -7.61
C TYR A 142 6.69 6.50 -8.06
N TYR A 143 6.35 7.77 -8.30
CA TYR A 143 5.01 8.14 -8.76
C TYR A 143 4.69 7.57 -10.14
N LYS A 144 5.65 7.64 -11.07
CA LYS A 144 5.47 7.11 -12.43
C LYS A 144 5.22 5.60 -12.39
N ILE A 145 6.01 4.87 -11.60
CA ILE A 145 5.87 3.42 -11.47
C ILE A 145 4.56 3.07 -10.76
N ALA A 146 4.19 3.79 -9.71
CA ALA A 146 2.92 3.58 -9.00
C ALA A 146 1.71 3.78 -9.92
N LEU A 147 1.66 4.91 -10.65
CA LEU A 147 0.60 5.21 -11.61
C LEU A 147 0.57 4.20 -12.75
N LEU A 148 1.71 3.89 -13.35
CA LEU A 148 1.80 2.91 -14.43
C LEU A 148 1.31 1.54 -13.96
N THR A 149 1.64 1.14 -12.74
CA THR A 149 1.22 -0.14 -12.16
C THR A 149 -0.28 -0.20 -11.94
N GLY A 150 -0.85 0.82 -11.30
CA GLY A 150 -2.29 0.87 -11.02
C GLY A 150 -3.14 0.95 -12.28
N VAL A 151 -2.76 1.80 -13.25
CA VAL A 151 -3.46 1.94 -14.52
C VAL A 151 -3.33 0.69 -15.39
N SER A 152 -2.18 0.01 -15.35
CA SER A 152 -1.98 -1.23 -16.11
C SER A 152 -2.75 -2.43 -15.54
N ASN A 153 -3.15 -2.38 -14.27
CA ASN A 153 -3.81 -3.49 -13.58
C ASN A 153 -5.05 -3.02 -12.79
N PRO A 154 -6.09 -2.48 -13.46
CA PRO A 154 -7.25 -1.87 -12.81
C PRO A 154 -8.00 -2.86 -11.91
N PHE A 155 -8.13 -4.13 -12.34
CA PHE A 155 -8.77 -5.17 -11.54
C PHE A 155 -8.07 -5.38 -10.19
N LEU A 156 -6.74 -5.38 -10.15
CA LEU A 156 -5.99 -5.54 -8.90
C LEU A 156 -6.17 -4.33 -7.99
N THR A 157 -6.20 -3.12 -8.57
CA THR A 157 -6.46 -1.87 -7.84
C THR A 157 -7.86 -1.86 -7.22
N ILE A 158 -8.88 -2.33 -7.95
CA ILE A 158 -10.24 -2.48 -7.41
C ILE A 158 -10.25 -3.49 -6.26
N THR A 159 -9.55 -4.62 -6.40
CA THR A 159 -9.44 -5.60 -5.31
C THR A 159 -8.76 -5.02 -4.08
N MET A 160 -7.69 -4.23 -4.24
CA MET A 160 -7.05 -3.52 -3.11
C MET A 160 -8.04 -2.58 -2.40
N PHE A 161 -8.82 -1.82 -3.16
CA PHE A 161 -9.83 -0.91 -2.61
C PHE A 161 -10.91 -1.67 -1.85
N VAL A 162 -11.54 -2.67 -2.48
CA VAL A 162 -12.63 -3.46 -1.86
C VAL A 162 -12.15 -4.17 -0.61
N THR A 163 -10.97 -4.81 -0.64
CA THR A 163 -10.44 -5.53 0.54
C THR A 163 -10.11 -4.59 1.69
N THR A 164 -9.49 -3.44 1.41
CA THR A 164 -9.20 -2.43 2.44
C THR A 164 -10.49 -1.85 3.03
N LEU A 165 -11.50 -1.59 2.20
CA LEU A 165 -12.83 -1.13 2.63
C LEU A 165 -13.51 -2.16 3.54
N LEU A 166 -13.51 -3.43 3.14
CA LEU A 166 -14.08 -4.52 3.94
C LEU A 166 -13.39 -4.66 5.30
N ILE A 167 -12.05 -4.57 5.36
CA ILE A 167 -11.31 -4.56 6.63
C ILE A 167 -11.73 -3.38 7.50
N GLY A 168 -11.85 -2.18 6.92
CA GLY A 168 -12.33 -0.99 7.62
C GLY A 168 -13.70 -1.19 8.25
N LEU A 169 -14.68 -1.62 7.45
CA LEU A 169 -16.06 -1.86 7.90
C LEU A 169 -16.15 -2.94 8.99
N LEU A 170 -15.36 -4.01 8.89
CA LEU A 170 -15.31 -5.04 9.93
C LEU A 170 -14.73 -4.51 11.24
N THR A 171 -13.75 -3.62 11.16
CA THR A 171 -13.08 -3.07 12.33
C THR A 171 -13.97 -2.10 13.09
N GLU A 172 -14.83 -1.34 12.40
CA GLU A 172 -15.84 -0.48 13.04
C GLU A 172 -16.86 -1.28 13.87
N ARG A 173 -17.15 -2.53 13.50
CA ARG A 173 -18.06 -3.41 14.25
C ARG A 173 -17.45 -4.01 15.52
N ILE A 174 -16.12 -4.09 15.59
CA ILE A 174 -15.39 -4.68 16.72
C ILE A 174 -14.25 -3.74 17.12
N PRO A 175 -14.54 -2.70 17.92
CA PRO A 175 -13.57 -1.66 18.27
C PRO A 175 -12.29 -2.20 18.91
N GLY A 176 -12.37 -3.33 19.63
CA GLY A 176 -11.23 -3.97 20.28
C GLY A 176 -10.15 -4.49 19.31
N ILE A 177 -10.47 -4.71 18.03
CA ILE A 177 -9.53 -5.20 17.00
C ILE A 177 -8.76 -4.03 16.36
N LEU A 178 -9.28 -2.81 16.47
CA LEU A 178 -8.78 -1.60 15.82
C LEU A 178 -7.28 -1.33 16.02
N PRO A 179 -6.70 -1.42 17.23
CA PRO A 179 -5.27 -1.14 17.40
C PRO A 179 -4.37 -2.32 17.00
N PHE A 180 -4.91 -3.52 16.78
CA PHE A 180 -4.08 -4.73 16.65
C PHE A 180 -3.94 -5.26 15.22
N PHE A 181 -4.96 -5.14 14.36
CA PHE A 181 -4.96 -5.89 13.09
C PHE A 181 -5.09 -5.09 11.78
N PRO A 182 -5.87 -3.99 11.68
CA PRO A 182 -6.36 -3.52 10.39
C PRO A 182 -5.25 -3.02 9.44
N MET A 183 -4.27 -2.27 9.94
CA MET A 183 -3.23 -1.69 9.08
C MET A 183 -2.25 -2.75 8.58
N CYS A 184 -1.81 -3.66 9.45
CA CYS A 184 -0.93 -4.75 9.04
C CYS A 184 -1.63 -5.76 8.09
N LEU A 185 -2.91 -6.09 8.33
CA LEU A 185 -3.69 -6.93 7.42
C LEU A 185 -3.87 -6.27 6.05
N SER A 186 -4.24 -4.98 6.03
CA SER A 186 -4.37 -4.23 4.79
C SER A 186 -3.05 -4.19 4.02
N SER A 187 -1.93 -3.93 4.72
CA SER A 187 -0.59 -3.93 4.12
C SER A 187 -0.21 -5.28 3.51
N LEU A 188 -0.53 -6.40 4.17
CA LEU A 188 -0.30 -7.74 3.63
C LEU A 188 -1.05 -7.97 2.32
N ILE A 189 -2.34 -7.63 2.26
CA ILE A 189 -3.15 -7.81 1.06
C ILE A 189 -2.67 -6.89 -0.05
N ILE A 190 -2.47 -5.60 0.26
CA ILE A 190 -2.00 -4.61 -0.72
C ILE A 190 -0.63 -5.01 -1.26
N MET A 191 0.32 -5.41 -0.41
CA MET A 191 1.64 -5.85 -0.86
C MET A 191 1.55 -7.11 -1.71
N HIS A 192 0.72 -8.10 -1.33
CA HIS A 192 0.54 -9.32 -2.11
C HIS A 192 0.03 -9.00 -3.53
N LEU A 193 -1.02 -8.19 -3.63
CA LEU A 193 -1.59 -7.77 -4.92
C LEU A 193 -0.60 -6.90 -5.72
N ALA A 194 0.17 -6.04 -5.05
CA ALA A 194 1.20 -5.22 -5.69
C ALA A 194 2.33 -6.09 -6.28
N LEU A 195 2.79 -7.11 -5.56
CA LEU A 195 3.80 -8.06 -6.07
C LEU A 195 3.29 -8.81 -7.31
N LEU A 196 2.02 -9.20 -7.35
CA LEU A 196 1.41 -9.78 -8.55
C LEU A 196 1.38 -8.80 -9.72
N ALA A 197 1.06 -7.53 -9.46
CA ALA A 197 1.07 -6.48 -10.47
C ALA A 197 2.49 -6.21 -11.01
N PHE A 198 3.50 -6.14 -10.13
CA PHE A 198 4.91 -5.95 -10.50
C PHE A 198 5.43 -7.10 -11.36
N LYS A 199 5.09 -8.35 -11.01
CA LYS A 199 5.48 -9.53 -11.80
C LYS A 199 4.90 -9.48 -13.22
N LYS A 200 3.64 -9.05 -13.37
CA LYS A 200 3.01 -8.88 -14.70
C LYS A 200 3.70 -7.77 -15.51
N LEU A 201 4.04 -6.65 -14.88
CA LEU A 201 4.74 -5.55 -15.54
C LEU A 201 6.15 -5.95 -16.01
N GLN A 202 6.92 -6.63 -15.16
CA GLN A 202 8.27 -7.09 -15.50
C GLN A 202 8.25 -8.14 -16.63
N LYS A 203 7.28 -9.07 -16.62
CA LYS A 203 7.10 -10.02 -17.74
C LYS A 203 6.81 -9.29 -19.06
N LYS A 204 6.02 -8.21 -19.02
CA LYS A 204 5.69 -7.40 -20.19
C LYS A 204 6.89 -6.58 -20.70
N SER A 205 7.78 -6.09 -19.82
CA SER A 205 9.00 -5.40 -20.23
C SER A 205 10.05 -6.36 -20.81
N ILE A 206 10.19 -7.56 -20.26
CA ILE A 206 11.11 -8.61 -20.75
C ILE A 206 10.66 -9.18 -22.12
N ASN A 207 9.36 -9.26 -22.39
CA ASN A 207 8.86 -9.74 -23.69
C ASN A 207 8.88 -8.68 -24.82
N ARG A 208 9.07 -7.39 -24.51
CA ARG A 208 9.18 -6.31 -25.51
C ARG A 208 10.46 -6.37 -26.40
N PRO A 209 11.67 -6.68 -25.91
CA PRO A 209 12.84 -6.83 -26.77
C PRO A 209 12.71 -7.97 -27.79
N ILE A 210 12.09 -9.11 -27.41
CA ILE A 210 11.93 -10.27 -28.29
C ILE A 210 11.03 -9.95 -29.49
N ARG A 211 9.96 -9.17 -29.27
CA ARG A 211 9.00 -8.82 -30.33
C ARG A 211 9.54 -7.79 -31.33
N LYS A 212 10.42 -6.87 -30.89
CA LYS A 212 11.11 -5.93 -31.80
C LYS A 212 12.14 -6.64 -32.69
N ALA A 213 12.79 -7.69 -32.17
CA ALA A 213 13.73 -8.51 -32.95
C ALA A 213 13.03 -9.40 -33.99
N GLN A 214 11.78 -9.80 -33.74
CA GLN A 214 11.00 -10.63 -34.66
C GLN A 214 10.22 -9.83 -35.72
N SER A 215 9.89 -8.56 -35.48
CA SER A 215 9.23 -7.69 -36.47
C SER A 215 10.20 -6.93 -37.38
N ALA A 216 11.51 -7.11 -37.20
CA ALA A 216 12.57 -6.52 -38.00
C ALA A 216 13.22 -7.55 -38.95
N ARG A 217 12.61 -8.74 -39.08
CA ARG A 217 12.88 -9.76 -40.09
C ARG A 217 11.64 -9.90 -40.96
#